data_AF-A0A942FRU9-F1
#
_entry.id   AF-A0A942FRU9-F1
#
_cell.length_a   1.000
_cell.length_b   1.000
_cell.length_c   1.000
_cell.angle_alpha   90.00
_cell.angle_beta   90.00
_cell.angle_gamma   90.00
#
_symmetry.space_group_name_H-M   'P 1'
#
loop_
_entity.id
_entity.type
_entity.pdbx_description
1 polymer ?
#
loop_
_entity_poly.entity_id
_entity_poly.type
_entity_poly.pdbx_seq_one_letter_code
_entity_poly.pdbx_strand_id
1 'polypeptide(L)'
;MIWLAILGMGLITFGLRLSFLALSGRLAAPDWLTRALRFVPVAVLTALVVPAIIYREGALSLSLDNERLIAGLLAAIVAWRTRSVLATLAVGMGSVWLLQALAR
;
A
#
# COMPACT_ATOMS: atom_id res chain seq x y z
N MET A 1 -28.55 -13.62 7.09
CA MET A 1 -27.24 -13.26 7.68
C MET A 1 -26.47 -12.25 6.85
N ILE A 2 -26.29 -12.45 5.54
CA ILE A 2 -25.55 -11.53 4.65
C ILE A 2 -26.14 -10.10 4.65
N TRP A 3 -27.47 -9.94 4.63
CA TRP A 3 -28.11 -8.63 4.69
C TRP A 3 -27.81 -7.83 5.96
N LEU A 4 -27.75 -8.49 7.11
CA LEU A 4 -27.36 -7.87 8.39
C LEU A 4 -25.88 -7.47 8.39
N ALA A 5 -25.01 -8.30 7.79
CA ALA A 5 -23.59 -7.98 7.66
C ALA A 5 -23.35 -6.78 6.73
N ILE A 6 -24.06 -6.70 5.60
CA ILE A 6 -23.98 -5.56 4.66
C ILE A 6 -24.46 -4.27 5.35
N LEU A 7 -25.62 -4.30 6.00
CA LEU A 7 -26.14 -3.15 6.73
C LEU A 7 -25.22 -2.74 7.88
N GLY A 8 -24.71 -3.70 8.66
CA GLY A 8 -23.77 -3.44 9.75
C GLY A 8 -22.46 -2.82 9.26
N MET A 9 -21.85 -3.39 8.21
CA MET A 9 -20.60 -2.89 7.63
C MET A 9 -20.78 -1.51 6.99
N GLY A 10 -21.92 -1.28 6.34
CA GLY A 10 -22.32 0.03 5.83
C GLY A 10 -22.44 1.06 6.95
N LEU A 11 -23.18 0.75 8.01
CA LEU A 11 -23.39 1.63 9.14
C LEU A 11 -22.09 1.98 9.86
N ILE A 12 -21.19 1.01 10.05
CA ILE A 12 -19.87 1.23 10.65
C ILE A 12 -19.00 2.11 9.76
N THR A 13 -18.94 1.83 8.46
CA THR A 13 -18.11 2.58 7.49
C THR A 13 -18.58 4.03 7.39
N PHE A 14 -19.88 4.24 7.23
CA PHE A 14 -20.47 5.57 7.19
C PHE A 14 -20.38 6.27 8.53
N GLY A 15 -20.57 5.56 9.66
CA GLY A 15 -20.40 6.09 11.00
C GLY A 15 -19.00 6.65 11.21
N LEU A 16 -17.95 5.86 10.94
CA LEU A 16 -16.56 6.32 11.00
C LEU A 16 -16.32 7.53 10.08
N ARG A 17 -16.74 7.45 8.81
CA ARG A 17 -16.53 8.53 7.83
C ARG A 17 -17.26 9.82 8.22
N LEU A 18 -18.51 9.72 8.69
CA LEU A 18 -19.32 10.84 9.16
C LEU A 18 -18.77 11.42 10.46
N SER A 19 -18.25 10.59 11.37
CA SER A 19 -17.58 11.07 12.58
C SER A 19 -16.36 11.93 12.22
N PHE A 20 -15.50 11.51 11.29
CA PHE A 20 -14.38 12.33 10.83
C PHE A 20 -14.83 13.63 10.14
N LEU A 21 -15.86 13.57 9.29
CA LEU A 21 -16.37 14.73 8.57
C LEU A 21 -17.10 15.74 9.49
N ALA A 22 -17.92 15.25 10.42
CA ALA A 22 -18.62 16.07 11.40
C ALA A 22 -17.65 16.68 12.43
N LEU A 23 -16.59 15.96 12.79
CA LEU A 23 -15.51 16.46 13.64
C LEU A 23 -14.69 17.55 12.91
N SER A 24 -14.43 17.37 11.60
CA SER A 24 -13.80 18.38 10.73
C SER A 24 -14.59 19.68 10.61
N GLY A 25 -15.92 19.66 10.80
CA GLY A 25 -16.77 20.85 10.74
C GLY A 25 -16.93 21.60 12.07
N ARG A 26 -16.56 20.99 13.20
CA ARG A 26 -16.72 21.58 14.55
C ARG A 26 -15.40 21.89 15.25
N LEU A 27 -14.36 21.10 14.99
CA LEU A 27 -12.98 21.42 15.35
C LEU A 27 -12.26 21.69 14.03
N ALA A 28 -11.88 22.94 13.77
CA ALA A 28 -10.89 23.23 12.74
C ALA A 28 -9.65 22.41 13.10
N ALA A 29 -9.44 21.30 12.40
CA ALA A 29 -8.32 20.41 12.65
C ALA A 29 -7.05 21.26 12.51
N PRO A 30 -6.20 21.33 13.54
CA PRO A 30 -5.05 22.22 13.52
C PRO A 30 -4.17 21.86 12.32
N ASP A 31 -3.59 22.85 11.65
CA ASP A 31 -2.94 22.68 10.33
C ASP A 31 -1.85 21.60 10.31
N TRP A 32 -1.25 21.27 11.46
CA TRP A 32 -0.29 20.19 11.61
C TRP A 32 -0.92 18.80 11.40
N LEU A 33 -2.15 18.59 11.88
CA LEU A 33 -2.85 17.32 11.79
C LEU A 33 -3.36 17.09 10.37
N THR A 34 -3.92 18.12 9.73
CA THR A 34 -4.37 18.05 8.33
C THR A 34 -3.21 17.78 7.38
N ARG A 35 -2.04 18.39 7.63
CA ARG A 35 -0.79 18.07 6.92
C ARG A 35 -0.36 16.63 7.15
N ALA A 36 -0.36 16.14 8.39
CA ALA A 36 0.01 14.76 8.71
C ALA A 36 -0.92 13.73 8.05
N LEU A 37 -2.24 13.97 8.07
CA LEU A 37 -3.24 13.09 7.46
C LEU A 37 -3.04 12.92 5.95
N ARG A 38 -2.54 13.94 5.24
CA ARG A 38 -2.21 13.84 3.80
C ARG A 38 -1.08 12.85 3.52
N PHE A 39 -0.20 12.59 4.47
CA PHE A 39 0.90 11.62 4.33
C PHE A 39 0.51 10.20 4.78
N VAL A 40 -0.61 10.02 5.47
CA VAL A 40 -1.07 8.71 5.93
C VAL A 40 -1.19 7.69 4.79
N PRO A 41 -1.83 8.00 3.64
CA PRO A 41 -1.98 7.01 2.56
C PRO A 41 -0.63 6.51 2.04
N VAL A 42 0.33 7.41 1.83
CA VAL A 42 1.64 7.01 1.32
C VAL A 42 2.43 6.24 2.39
N ALA A 43 2.40 6.68 3.65
CA ALA A 43 3.10 6.03 4.74
C ALA A 43 2.59 4.60 4.99
N VAL A 44 1.27 4.42 4.97
CA VAL A 44 0.65 3.10 5.15
C VAL A 44 0.98 2.17 3.98
N LEU A 45 0.89 2.66 2.73
CA LEU A 45 1.28 1.85 1.56
C LEU A 45 2.76 1.45 1.62
N THR A 46 3.65 2.38 1.99
CA THR A 46 5.08 2.06 2.16
C THR A 46 5.29 1.05 3.28
N ALA A 47 4.65 1.24 4.44
CA ALA A 47 4.75 0.33 5.57
C ALA A 47 4.17 -1.07 5.29
N LEU A 48 3.24 -1.21 4.35
CA LEU A 48 2.73 -2.51 3.89
C LEU A 48 3.67 -3.15 2.87
N VAL A 49 4.14 -2.40 1.88
CA VAL A 49 4.89 -2.92 0.74
C VAL A 49 6.34 -3.24 1.11
N VAL A 50 7.01 -2.40 1.90
CA VAL A 50 8.42 -2.58 2.27
C VAL A 50 8.68 -3.91 2.99
N PRO A 51 7.99 -4.26 4.10
CA PRO A 51 8.20 -5.55 4.75
C PRO A 51 7.73 -6.70 3.88
N ALA A 52 6.69 -6.51 3.06
CA ALA A 52 6.27 -7.53 2.10
C ALA A 52 7.37 -7.86 1.09
N ILE A 53 8.35 -6.98 0.84
CA ILE A 53 9.48 -7.22 -0.07
C ILE A 53 10.71 -7.75 0.69
N ILE A 54 11.03 -7.17 1.85
CA ILE A 54 12.29 -7.41 2.58
C ILE A 54 12.22 -8.63 3.50
N TYR A 55 11.04 -8.93 4.07
CA TYR A 55 10.86 -10.00 5.04
C TYR A 55 10.23 -11.23 4.36
N ARG A 56 10.96 -12.36 4.36
CA ARG A 56 10.45 -13.64 3.87
C ARG A 56 10.69 -14.70 4.95
N GLU A 57 9.64 -15.46 5.27
CA GLU A 57 9.70 -16.62 6.19
C GLU A 57 10.29 -16.31 7.59
N GLY A 58 10.07 -15.09 8.11
CA GLY A 58 10.53 -14.70 9.44
C GLY A 58 12.01 -14.30 9.53
N ALA A 59 12.75 -14.29 8.41
CA ALA A 59 14.13 -13.84 8.34
C ALA A 59 14.32 -12.65 7.37
N LEU A 60 15.32 -11.80 7.69
CA LEU A 60 15.78 -10.75 6.78
C LEU A 60 16.49 -11.40 5.59
N SER A 61 15.78 -11.51 4.48
CA SER A 61 16.29 -12.09 3.23
C SER A 61 16.83 -10.98 2.33
N LEU A 62 17.84 -10.27 2.83
CA LEU A 62 18.66 -9.29 2.09
C LEU A 62 19.70 -9.97 1.18
N SER A 63 19.38 -11.14 0.64
CA SER A 63 20.24 -11.83 -0.31
C SER A 63 19.86 -11.41 -1.72
N LEU A 64 20.86 -11.25 -2.60
CA LEU A 64 20.67 -11.00 -4.03
C LEU A 64 19.93 -12.14 -4.75
N ASP A 65 19.72 -13.27 -4.07
CA ASP A 65 18.89 -14.38 -4.52
C ASP A 65 17.38 -14.12 -4.36
N ASN A 66 17.00 -13.08 -3.61
CA ASN A 66 15.59 -12.79 -3.36
C ASN A 66 14.97 -11.99 -4.52
N GLU A 67 14.37 -12.74 -5.43
CA GLU A 67 13.65 -12.27 -6.63
C GLU A 67 12.69 -11.10 -6.36
N ARG A 68 12.01 -11.11 -5.20
CA ARG A 68 11.05 -10.06 -4.83
C ARG A 68 11.73 -8.74 -4.46
N LEU A 69 12.93 -8.78 -3.90
CA LEU A 69 13.74 -7.60 -3.61
C LEU A 69 14.17 -6.92 -4.93
N ILE A 70 14.66 -7.72 -5.89
CA ILE A 70 15.05 -7.24 -7.22
C ILE A 70 13.85 -6.68 -7.98
N ALA A 71 12.73 -7.42 -8.02
CA ALA A 71 11.51 -6.98 -8.68
C ALA A 71 10.95 -5.69 -8.06
N GLY A 72 10.98 -5.57 -6.73
CA GLY A 72 10.58 -4.36 -6.01
C GLY A 72 11.47 -3.16 -6.36
N LEU A 73 12.78 -3.35 -6.44
CA LEU A 73 13.73 -2.30 -6.80
C LEU A 73 13.55 -1.86 -8.27
N LEU A 74 13.38 -2.81 -9.19
CA LEU A 74 13.08 -2.52 -10.59
C LEU A 74 11.75 -1.76 -10.74
N ALA A 75 10.70 -2.19 -10.05
CA ALA A 75 9.42 -1.49 -10.02
C ALA A 75 9.57 -0.06 -9.47
N ALA A 76 10.37 0.15 -8.42
CA ALA A 76 10.64 1.48 -7.88
C ALA A 76 11.37 2.39 -8.88
N ILE A 77 12.37 1.87 -9.60
CA ILE A 77 13.11 2.60 -10.63
C ILE A 77 12.17 3.00 -11.78
N VAL A 78 11.32 2.08 -12.24
CA VAL A 78 10.34 2.37 -13.30
C VAL A 78 9.27 3.34 -12.83
N ALA A 79 8.78 3.22 -11.60
CA ALA A 79 7.84 4.17 -11.02
C ALA A 79 8.41 5.59 -11.02
N TRP A 80 9.70 5.72 -10.65
CA TRP A 80 10.39 7.00 -10.63
C TRP A 80 10.60 7.57 -12.04
N ARG A 81 10.92 6.72 -13.02
CA ARG A 81 11.22 7.16 -14.38
C ARG A 81 9.98 7.45 -15.22
N THR A 82 8.99 6.56 -15.19
CA THR A 82 7.82 6.63 -16.07
C THR A 82 6.69 7.44 -15.46
N ARG A 83 6.69 7.63 -14.12
CA ARG A 83 5.64 8.33 -13.36
C ARG A 83 4.22 7.82 -13.68
N SER A 84 4.12 6.59 -14.21
CA SER A 84 2.87 5.97 -14.64
C SER A 84 2.61 4.70 -13.85
N VAL A 85 1.41 4.61 -13.29
CA VAL A 85 1.00 3.48 -12.44
C VAL A 85 0.94 2.19 -13.27
N LEU A 86 0.44 2.28 -14.51
CA LEU A 86 0.32 1.12 -15.41
C LEU A 86 1.68 0.53 -15.78
N ALA A 87 2.69 1.34 -16.13
CA ALA A 87 4.02 0.82 -16.45
C ALA A 87 4.71 0.20 -15.22
N THR A 88 4.51 0.82 -14.05
CA THR A 88 5.02 0.28 -12.78
C THR A 88 4.42 -1.09 -12.47
N LEU A 89 3.10 -1.25 -12.65
CA LEU A 89 2.41 -2.52 -12.46
C LEU A 89 2.87 -3.57 -13.47
N ALA A 90 2.96 -3.20 -14.75
CA ALA A 90 3.38 -4.12 -15.81
C ALA A 90 4.82 -4.63 -15.58
N VAL A 91 5.75 -3.74 -15.24
CA VAL A 91 7.14 -4.12 -14.96
C VAL A 91 7.27 -4.88 -13.63
N GLY A 92 6.56 -4.46 -12.59
CA GLY A 92 6.58 -5.15 -11.30
C GLY A 92 6.03 -6.58 -11.40
N MET A 93 4.87 -6.77 -12.03
CA MET A 93 4.32 -8.11 -12.28
C MET A 93 5.19 -8.92 -13.23
N GLY A 94 5.64 -8.31 -14.33
CA GLY A 94 6.50 -8.97 -15.31
C GLY A 94 7.82 -9.45 -14.71
N SER A 95 8.48 -8.65 -13.88
CA SER A 95 9.74 -9.02 -13.23
C SER A 95 9.57 -10.13 -12.19
N VAL A 96 8.51 -10.10 -11.37
CA VAL A 96 8.21 -11.22 -10.45
C VAL A 96 7.97 -12.51 -11.21
N TRP A 97 7.17 -12.47 -12.28
CA TRP A 97 6.88 -13.67 -13.08
C TRP A 97 8.11 -14.19 -13.81
N LEU A 98 8.95 -13.30 -14.37
CA LEU A 98 10.18 -13.72 -15.05
C LEU A 98 11.14 -14.40 -14.08
N LEU A 99 11.32 -13.83 -12.89
CA LEU A 99 12.22 -14.36 -11.88
C LEU A 99 11.70 -15.69 -11.30
N GLN A 100 10.39 -15.80 -11.04
CA GLN A 100 9.79 -17.07 -10.63
C GLN A 100 9.83 -18.15 -11.71
N ALA A 101 9.79 -17.78 -12.98
CA ALA A 101 9.90 -18.73 -14.09
C ALA A 101 11.34 -19.21 -14.30
N LEU A 102 12.34 -18.39 -13.98
CA LEU A 102 13.77 -18.75 -14.02
C LEU A 102 14.23 -19.57 -12.82
N ALA A 103 13.54 -19.48 -11.69
CA ALA A 103 13.85 -20.21 -10.46
C ALA A 103 13.07 -21.52 -10.28
N ARG A 104 12.23 -21.90 -11.24
CA ARG A 104 11.62 -23.23 -11.37
C ARG A 104 12.48 -24.14 -12.23
#